data_AF-A0A167A668-F1
#
_entry.id   AF-A0A167A668-F1
#
_cell.length_a   1.000
_cell.length_b   1.000
_cell.length_c   1.000
_cell.angle_alpha   90.00
_cell.angle_beta   90.00
_cell.angle_gamma   90.00
#
_symmetry.space_group_name_H-M   'P 1'
#
loop_
_entity.id
_entity.type
_entity.pdbx_description
1 polymer ?
#
loop_
_entity_poly.entity_id
_entity_poly.type
_entity_poly.pdbx_seq_one_letter_code
_entity_poly.pdbx_strand_id
1 'polypeptide(L)'
;MGRFWVILIVVIVLALLVGGGVGGHHVSKQNDFCITCHAYEKVSWDHGDHAFSNCLDCHTKGLVTDKVQGARKVYLMFSGQNNPHNDPPSQLHPEKTSANCAACHMTSEVEANDPAFFAQHTGMMENFDTCQACHDYSGHDPELQALRFEAPRFAQDD
;
A
#
# COMPACT_ATOMS: atom_id res chain seq x y z
N MET A 1 14.13 -24.60 38.38
CA MET A 1 14.55 -24.39 36.98
C MET A 1 15.85 -23.61 36.97
N GLY A 2 16.89 -24.14 36.32
CA GLY A 2 18.18 -23.45 36.26
C GLY A 2 18.13 -22.18 35.42
N ARG A 3 19.03 -21.24 35.68
CA ARG A 3 19.19 -19.99 34.91
C ARG A 3 19.24 -20.21 33.39
N PHE A 4 19.83 -21.33 32.96
CA PHE A 4 19.88 -21.76 31.56
C PHE A 4 18.50 -21.93 30.92
N TRP A 5 17.54 -22.56 31.61
CA TRP A 5 16.18 -22.77 31.08
C TRP A 5 15.40 -21.45 30.95
N VAL A 6 15.61 -20.54 31.90
CA VAL A 6 15.02 -19.19 31.82
C VAL A 6 15.57 -18.43 30.61
N ILE A 7 16.88 -18.46 30.40
CA ILE A 7 17.52 -17.83 29.24
C ILE A 7 17.00 -18.45 27.94
N LEU A 8 16.92 -19.78 27.86
CA LEU A 8 16.43 -20.48 26.67
C LEU A 8 14.98 -20.09 26.34
N ILE A 9 14.10 -20.04 27.34
CA ILE A 9 12.69 -19.64 27.15
C ILE A 9 12.62 -18.19 26.66
N VAL A 10 13.37 -17.26 27.26
CA VAL A 10 13.39 -15.86 26.83
C VAL A 10 13.86 -15.73 25.37
N VAL A 11 14.92 -16.45 24.99
CA VAL A 11 15.41 -16.44 23.60
C VAL A 11 14.37 -17.00 22.63
N ILE A 12 13.69 -18.10 22.97
CA ILE A 12 12.64 -18.67 22.14
C ILE A 12 11.47 -17.70 21.98
N VAL A 13 11.01 -17.08 23.07
CA VAL A 13 9.92 -16.09 23.03
C VAL A 13 10.30 -14.90 22.17
N LEU A 14 11.52 -14.37 22.32
CA LEU A 14 12.02 -13.28 21.49
C LEU A 14 12.09 -13.68 20.01
N ALA A 15 12.59 -14.88 19.71
CA ALA A 15 12.65 -15.39 18.34
C ALA A 15 11.24 -15.51 17.73
N LEU A 16 10.26 -16.00 18.50
CA LEU A 16 8.86 -16.08 18.05
C LEU A 16 8.24 -14.70 17.84
N LEU A 17 8.51 -13.73 18.71
CA LEU A 17 8.01 -12.36 18.55
C LEU A 17 8.61 -11.68 17.32
N VAL A 18 9.92 -11.80 17.11
CA VAL A 18 10.59 -11.25 15.93
C VAL A 18 10.12 -11.96 14.66
N GLY A 19 10.09 -13.29 14.65
CA GLY A 19 9.63 -14.09 13.51
C GLY A 19 8.18 -13.80 13.16
N GLY A 20 7.29 -13.72 14.16
CA GLY A 20 5.89 -13.35 14.00
C GLY A 20 5.73 -11.91 13.48
N GLY A 21 6.52 -10.96 13.99
CA GLY A 21 6.50 -9.58 13.53
C GLY A 21 6.93 -9.44 12.06
N VAL A 22 8.01 -10.10 11.65
CA VAL A 22 8.49 -10.10 10.26
C VAL A 22 7.50 -10.79 9.33
N GLY A 23 7.02 -11.98 9.71
CA GLY A 23 6.02 -12.71 8.93
C GLY A 23 4.72 -11.94 8.77
N GLY A 24 4.22 -11.37 9.88
CA GLY A 24 3.02 -10.53 9.87
C GLY A 24 3.19 -9.30 8.99
N HIS A 25 4.34 -8.63 9.04
CA HIS A 25 4.64 -7.50 8.14
C HIS A 25 4.63 -7.91 6.67
N HIS A 26 5.27 -9.03 6.33
CA HIS A 26 5.35 -9.53 4.96
C HIS A 26 3.98 -9.86 4.37
N VAL A 27 3.12 -10.55 5.12
CA VAL A 27 1.76 -10.89 4.66
C VAL A 27 0.91 -9.63 4.52
N SER A 28 0.93 -8.76 5.53
CA SER A 28 0.06 -7.58 5.55
C SER A 28 0.51 -6.42 4.64
N LYS A 29 1.50 -6.64 3.78
CA LYS A 29 1.86 -5.73 2.68
C LYS A 29 1.52 -6.25 1.29
N GLN A 30 1.08 -7.50 1.18
CA GLN A 30 0.73 -8.13 -0.09
C GLN A 30 -0.66 -7.72 -0.56
N ASN A 31 -0.88 -7.76 -1.89
CA ASN A 31 -2.18 -7.52 -2.50
C ASN A 31 -3.27 -8.41 -1.87
N ASP A 32 -2.97 -9.70 -1.68
CA ASP A 32 -3.91 -10.69 -1.11
C ASP A 32 -4.46 -10.26 0.26
N PHE A 33 -3.66 -9.60 1.09
CA PHE A 33 -4.14 -9.06 2.35
C PHE A 33 -5.06 -7.86 2.14
N CYS A 34 -4.68 -6.90 1.31
CA CYS A 34 -5.46 -5.69 1.06
C CYS A 34 -6.83 -6.00 0.42
N ILE A 35 -6.88 -6.94 -0.52
CA ILE A 35 -8.11 -7.29 -1.24
C ILE A 35 -9.11 -8.08 -0.41
N THR A 36 -8.74 -8.55 0.79
CA THR A 36 -9.71 -9.13 1.73
C THR A 36 -10.80 -8.13 2.12
N CYS A 37 -10.46 -6.83 2.15
CA CYS A 37 -11.40 -5.74 2.41
C CYS A 37 -11.65 -4.87 1.17
N HIS A 38 -10.66 -4.75 0.28
CA HIS A 38 -10.71 -3.92 -0.93
C HIS A 38 -10.83 -4.77 -2.20
N ALA A 39 -11.69 -5.81 -2.18
CA ALA A 39 -11.79 -6.79 -3.27
C ALA A 39 -12.03 -6.15 -4.66
N TYR A 40 -12.77 -5.05 -4.70
CA TYR A 40 -13.07 -4.30 -5.91
C TYR A 40 -11.84 -3.63 -6.55
N GLU A 41 -10.81 -3.29 -5.75
CA GLU A 41 -9.58 -2.68 -6.27
C GLU A 41 -8.72 -3.70 -7.04
N LYS A 42 -8.94 -5.01 -6.83
CA LYS A 42 -8.11 -6.03 -7.49
C LYS A 42 -8.31 -6.03 -9.00
N VAL A 43 -9.56 -5.90 -9.45
CA VAL A 43 -9.87 -5.91 -10.88
C VAL A 43 -9.27 -4.67 -11.55
N SER A 44 -9.42 -3.48 -10.96
CA SER A 44 -8.82 -2.27 -11.51
C SER A 44 -7.29 -2.30 -11.49
N TRP A 45 -6.69 -2.86 -10.43
CA TRP A 45 -5.24 -3.02 -10.30
C TRP A 45 -4.65 -4.00 -11.31
N ASP A 46 -5.32 -5.13 -11.55
CA ASP A 46 -4.85 -6.18 -12.47
C ASP A 46 -4.83 -5.73 -13.93
N HIS A 47 -5.59 -4.69 -14.26
CA HIS A 47 -5.63 -4.09 -15.59
C HIS A 47 -4.76 -2.83 -15.70
N GLY A 48 -4.08 -2.43 -14.62
CA GLY A 48 -3.14 -1.32 -14.63
C GLY A 48 -1.70 -1.72 -14.92
N ASP A 49 -0.85 -0.73 -15.17
CA ASP A 49 0.56 -0.92 -15.55
C ASP A 49 1.41 -1.56 -14.43
N HIS A 50 0.94 -1.55 -13.19
CA HIS A 50 1.64 -2.04 -12.00
C HIS A 50 1.04 -3.31 -11.39
N ALA A 51 0.27 -4.10 -12.15
CA ALA A 51 -0.37 -5.33 -11.67
C ALA A 51 0.59 -6.32 -10.95
N PHE A 52 1.89 -6.26 -11.25
CA PHE A 52 2.95 -7.07 -10.63
C PHE A 52 3.49 -6.53 -9.30
N SER A 53 3.13 -5.31 -8.90
CA SER A 53 3.56 -4.67 -7.63
C SER A 53 2.49 -4.83 -6.55
N ASN A 54 2.89 -4.68 -5.28
CA ASN A 54 1.94 -4.70 -4.17
C ASN A 54 1.32 -3.32 -3.92
N CYS A 55 0.10 -3.27 -3.38
CA CYS A 55 -0.60 -2.02 -3.06
C CYS A 55 0.25 -1.11 -2.17
N LEU A 56 0.95 -1.67 -1.16
CA LEU A 56 1.80 -0.90 -0.26
C LEU A 56 3.12 -0.44 -0.89
N ASP A 57 3.53 -0.95 -2.05
CA ASP A 57 4.71 -0.42 -2.75
C ASP A 57 4.43 1.03 -3.22
N CYS A 58 3.16 1.37 -3.49
CA CYS A 58 2.72 2.72 -3.81
C CYS A 58 2.05 3.46 -2.65
N HIS A 59 1.28 2.76 -1.81
CA HIS A 59 0.44 3.39 -0.77
C HIS A 59 1.06 3.44 0.63
N THR A 60 2.30 2.97 0.81
CA THR A 60 2.98 3.08 2.10
C THR A 60 3.25 4.53 2.48
N LYS A 61 3.09 4.83 3.77
CA LYS A 61 3.60 6.05 4.43
C LYS A 61 4.70 5.73 5.42
N GLY A 62 5.28 4.53 5.31
CA GLY A 62 6.24 3.96 6.23
C GLY A 62 5.60 2.97 7.21
N LEU A 63 6.43 2.02 7.66
CA LEU A 63 6.04 0.87 8.46
C LEU A 63 5.12 1.21 9.64
N VAL A 64 5.53 2.15 10.49
CA VAL A 64 4.80 2.47 11.73
C VAL A 64 3.42 3.05 11.41
N THR A 65 3.37 4.03 10.51
CA THR A 65 2.12 4.68 10.09
C THR A 65 1.14 3.68 9.49
N ASP A 66 1.63 2.81 8.60
CA ASP A 66 0.79 1.83 7.92
C ASP A 66 0.18 0.82 8.90
N LYS A 67 0.95 0.36 9.89
CA LYS A 67 0.42 -0.60 10.89
C LYS A 67 -0.54 0.06 11.86
N VAL A 68 -0.27 1.28 12.31
CA VAL A 68 -1.18 2.01 13.21
C VAL A 68 -2.49 2.37 12.50
N GLN A 69 -2.41 2.94 11.29
CA GLN A 69 -3.61 3.29 10.52
C GLN A 69 -4.34 2.05 10.03
N GLY A 70 -3.64 0.99 9.63
CA GLY A 70 -4.23 -0.29 9.26
C GLY A 70 -5.04 -0.90 10.39
N ALA A 71 -4.48 -0.97 11.61
CA ALA A 71 -5.19 -1.47 12.78
C ALA A 71 -6.45 -0.63 13.09
N ARG A 72 -6.34 0.70 12.96
CA ARG A 72 -7.50 1.60 13.09
C ARG A 72 -8.57 1.31 12.03
N LYS A 73 -8.18 1.15 10.76
CA LYS A 73 -9.12 0.85 9.67
C LYS A 73 -9.84 -0.48 9.89
N VAL A 74 -9.14 -1.51 10.35
CA VAL A 74 -9.74 -2.80 10.73
C VAL A 74 -10.79 -2.60 11.83
N TYR A 75 -10.46 -1.87 12.90
CA TYR A 75 -11.42 -1.56 13.96
C TYR A 75 -12.65 -0.79 13.44
N LEU A 76 -12.45 0.23 12.60
CA LEU A 76 -13.53 1.05 12.03
C LEU A 76 -14.44 0.23 11.12
N MET A 77 -13.88 -0.69 10.34
CA MET A 77 -14.63 -1.62 9.50
C MET A 77 -15.48 -2.57 10.34
N PHE A 78 -14.89 -3.27 11.33
CA PHE A 78 -15.63 -4.20 12.18
C PHE A 78 -16.65 -3.55 13.11
N SER A 79 -16.48 -2.28 13.45
CA SER A 79 -17.45 -1.50 14.23
C SER A 79 -18.53 -0.83 13.37
N GLY A 80 -18.50 -1.02 12.03
CA GLY A 80 -19.46 -0.40 11.11
C GLY A 80 -19.31 1.11 10.93
N GLN A 81 -18.24 1.71 11.48
CA GLN A 81 -17.96 3.15 11.38
C GLN A 81 -17.32 3.53 10.04
N ASN A 82 -16.79 2.57 9.29
CA ASN A 82 -16.24 2.80 7.97
C ASN A 82 -16.59 1.66 7.01
N ASN A 83 -17.01 2.01 5.79
CA ASN A 83 -17.22 1.05 4.72
C ASN A 83 -16.02 1.11 3.77
N PRO A 84 -15.23 0.03 3.63
CA PRO A 84 -14.10 -0.01 2.70
C PRO A 84 -14.47 0.38 1.25
N HIS A 85 -15.70 0.08 0.79
CA HIS A 85 -16.17 0.44 -0.56
C HIS A 85 -16.33 1.95 -0.79
N ASN A 86 -16.52 2.70 0.29
CA ASN A 86 -16.68 4.15 0.28
C ASN A 86 -15.47 4.86 0.91
N ASP A 87 -14.40 4.13 1.26
CA ASP A 87 -13.15 4.76 1.67
C ASP A 87 -12.66 5.55 0.45
N PRO A 88 -12.47 6.88 0.56
CA PRO A 88 -11.91 7.65 -0.54
C PRO A 88 -10.62 6.98 -0.99
N PRO A 89 -10.35 6.94 -2.31
CA PRO A 89 -9.14 6.34 -2.81
C PRO A 89 -7.96 7.01 -2.10
N SER A 90 -6.87 6.26 -1.93
CA SER A 90 -5.63 6.66 -1.26
C SER A 90 -4.95 7.94 -1.80
N GLN A 91 -5.58 8.62 -2.76
CA GLN A 91 -5.35 9.99 -3.23
C GLN A 91 -5.30 11.06 -2.14
N LEU A 92 -5.53 10.73 -0.86
CA LEU A 92 -5.37 11.65 0.26
C LEU A 92 -3.91 12.09 0.50
N HIS A 93 -2.92 11.43 -0.10
CA HIS A 93 -1.49 11.76 0.04
C HIS A 93 -0.72 11.61 -1.27
N PRO A 94 -1.08 12.39 -2.30
CA PRO A 94 -0.52 12.24 -3.63
C PRO A 94 0.99 12.54 -3.64
N GLU A 95 1.48 13.40 -2.75
CA GLU A 95 2.92 13.68 -2.56
C GLU A 95 3.70 12.44 -2.07
N LYS A 96 3.10 11.61 -1.21
CA LYS A 96 3.74 10.38 -0.73
C LYS A 96 3.73 9.29 -1.79
N THR A 97 2.63 9.15 -2.51
CA THR A 97 2.57 8.23 -3.66
C THR A 97 3.58 8.65 -4.73
N SER A 98 3.71 9.95 -5.03
CA SER A 98 4.72 10.49 -5.94
C SER A 98 6.16 10.18 -5.50
N ALA A 99 6.45 10.31 -4.20
CA ALA A 99 7.76 9.91 -3.67
C ALA A 99 8.04 8.40 -3.86
N ASN A 100 7.02 7.55 -3.72
CA ASN A 100 7.14 6.12 -3.97
C ASN A 100 7.33 5.82 -5.48
N CYS A 101 6.69 6.59 -6.38
CA CYS A 101 6.98 6.52 -7.82
C CYS A 101 8.46 6.85 -8.10
N ALA A 102 8.96 7.94 -7.54
CA ALA A 102 10.35 8.37 -7.71
C ALA A 102 11.36 7.35 -7.16
N ALA A 103 11.01 6.63 -6.08
CA ALA A 103 11.86 5.59 -5.51
C ALA A 103 12.15 4.42 -6.48
N CYS A 104 11.29 4.21 -7.48
CA CYS A 104 11.46 3.19 -8.52
C CYS A 104 11.86 3.78 -9.88
N HIS A 105 11.28 4.91 -10.27
CA HIS A 105 11.42 5.49 -11.61
C HIS A 105 12.47 6.60 -11.72
N MET A 106 12.94 7.17 -10.60
CA MET A 106 13.92 8.25 -10.55
C MET A 106 15.13 7.84 -9.71
N THR A 107 15.66 6.63 -9.96
CA THR A 107 16.85 6.10 -9.29
C THR A 107 18.13 6.49 -10.04
N SER A 108 19.28 6.37 -9.37
CA SER A 108 20.58 6.56 -10.01
C SER A 108 20.86 5.54 -11.13
N GLU A 109 20.22 4.37 -11.08
CA GLU A 109 20.28 3.39 -12.17
C GLU A 109 19.50 3.88 -13.40
N VAL A 110 18.32 4.46 -13.22
CA VAL A 110 17.57 5.09 -14.32
C VAL A 110 18.36 6.26 -14.89
N GLU A 111 18.95 7.11 -14.04
CA GLU A 111 19.82 8.21 -14.48
C GLU A 111 21.00 7.72 -15.33
N ALA A 112 21.66 6.62 -14.92
CA ALA A 112 22.79 6.06 -15.64
C ALA A 112 22.40 5.42 -16.98
N ASN A 113 21.21 4.80 -17.05
CA ASN A 113 20.75 4.08 -18.23
C ASN A 113 19.98 4.97 -19.23
N ASP A 114 19.27 5.99 -18.75
CA ASP A 114 18.53 6.97 -19.55
C ASP A 114 18.63 8.39 -18.95
N PRO A 115 19.78 9.05 -19.13
CA PRO A 115 20.03 10.37 -18.56
C PRO A 115 19.13 11.46 -19.17
N ALA A 116 18.65 11.28 -20.40
CA ALA A 116 17.77 12.23 -21.06
C ALA A 116 16.36 12.19 -20.44
N PHE A 117 15.80 11.00 -20.25
CA PHE A 117 14.55 10.80 -19.51
C PHE A 117 14.64 11.40 -18.11
N PHE A 118 15.72 11.08 -17.38
CA PHE A 118 15.89 11.53 -16.00
C PHE A 118 15.97 13.06 -15.92
N ALA A 119 16.83 13.69 -16.71
CA ALA A 119 16.96 15.15 -16.72
C ALA A 119 15.65 15.85 -17.10
N GLN A 120 14.90 15.31 -18.07
CA GLN A 120 13.61 15.85 -18.46
C GLN A 120 12.59 15.76 -17.31
N HIS A 121 12.46 14.59 -16.68
CA HIS A 121 11.49 14.40 -15.60
C HIS A 121 11.86 15.20 -14.36
N THR A 122 13.14 15.29 -14.01
CA THR A 122 13.59 16.14 -12.89
C THR A 122 13.25 17.61 -13.15
N GLY A 123 13.45 18.12 -14.37
CA GLY A 123 13.06 19.50 -14.72
C GLY A 123 11.54 19.71 -14.70
N MET A 124 10.75 18.71 -15.10
CA MET A 124 9.29 18.78 -15.00
C MET A 124 8.81 18.80 -13.54
N MET A 125 9.45 18.01 -12.67
CA MET A 125 9.13 17.95 -11.23
C MET A 125 9.38 19.27 -10.48
N GLU A 126 10.08 20.24 -11.08
CA GLU A 126 10.18 21.60 -10.54
C GLU A 126 8.87 22.39 -10.67
N ASN A 127 7.99 22.00 -11.59
CA ASN A 127 6.76 22.72 -11.95
C ASN A 127 5.48 21.93 -11.66
N PHE A 128 5.59 20.64 -11.34
CA PHE A 128 4.45 19.78 -11.02
C PHE A 128 4.69 19.05 -9.69
N ASP A 129 3.70 19.12 -8.79
CA ASP A 129 3.83 18.59 -7.43
C ASP A 129 3.89 17.07 -7.36
N THR A 130 3.30 16.36 -8.33
CA THR A 130 3.14 14.90 -8.29
C THR A 130 3.25 14.25 -9.67
N CYS A 131 3.77 13.03 -9.73
CA CYS A 131 3.82 12.25 -10.98
C CYS A 131 2.42 12.04 -11.56
N GLN A 132 1.42 11.84 -10.69
CA GLN A 132 0.03 11.60 -11.08
C GLN A 132 -0.63 12.81 -11.75
N ALA A 133 -0.07 14.03 -11.63
CA ALA A 133 -0.58 15.20 -12.34
C ALA A 133 -0.58 15.02 -13.86
N CYS A 134 0.28 14.14 -14.39
CA CYS A 134 0.27 13.71 -15.79
C CYS A 134 -0.01 12.20 -15.94
N HIS A 135 0.32 11.40 -14.93
CA HIS A 135 0.22 9.94 -14.95
C HIS A 135 -0.92 9.42 -14.04
N ASP A 136 -2.12 9.97 -14.21
CA ASP A 136 -3.28 9.73 -13.32
C ASP A 136 -3.73 8.25 -13.26
N TYR A 137 -3.43 7.47 -14.30
CA TYR A 137 -3.88 6.08 -14.46
C TYR A 137 -2.77 5.03 -14.37
N SER A 138 -1.62 5.36 -13.78
CA SER A 138 -0.50 4.41 -13.67
C SER A 138 -0.73 3.23 -12.73
N GLY A 139 -1.78 3.27 -11.88
CA GLY A 139 -2.05 2.23 -10.89
C GLY A 139 -3.32 1.45 -11.19
N HIS A 140 -4.47 2.09 -10.96
CA HIS A 140 -5.79 1.50 -11.15
C HIS A 140 -6.38 1.93 -12.49
N ASP A 141 -7.01 0.98 -13.19
CA ASP A 141 -7.92 1.33 -14.28
C ASP A 141 -9.11 2.13 -13.72
N PRO A 142 -9.39 3.35 -14.22
CA PRO A 142 -10.38 4.25 -13.62
C PRO A 142 -11.82 3.78 -13.82
N GLU A 143 -12.14 3.15 -14.95
CA GLU A 143 -13.50 2.66 -15.23
C GLU A 143 -13.81 1.47 -14.33
N LEU A 144 -12.86 0.54 -14.20
CA LEU A 144 -12.99 -0.62 -13.33
C LEU A 144 -12.97 -0.25 -11.85
N GLN A 145 -12.21 0.78 -11.45
CA GLN A 145 -12.18 1.25 -10.07
C GLN A 145 -13.52 1.87 -9.66
N ALA A 146 -14.23 2.52 -10.59
CA ALA A 146 -15.53 3.12 -10.33
C ALA A 146 -16.61 2.09 -9.93
N LEU A 147 -16.47 0.84 -10.36
CA LEU A 147 -17.40 -0.26 -10.03
C LEU A 147 -17.51 -0.55 -8.52
N ARG A 148 -16.58 -0.03 -7.70
CA ARG A 148 -16.63 -0.19 -6.24
C ARG A 148 -17.90 0.36 -5.59
N PHE A 149 -18.54 1.34 -6.24
CA PHE A 149 -19.77 1.97 -5.79
C PHE A 149 -21.03 1.23 -6.25
N GLU A 150 -20.90 0.30 -7.20
CA GLU A 150 -22.01 -0.43 -7.82
C GLU A 150 -22.20 -1.82 -7.22
N ALA A 151 -21.16 -2.42 -6.63
CA ALA A 151 -21.25 -3.73 -6.02
C ALA A 151 -22.27 -3.71 -4.85
N PRO A 152 -23.30 -4.59 -4.89
CA PRO A 152 -24.34 -4.60 -3.87
C PRO A 152 -23.73 -4.93 -2.51
N ARG A 153 -24.17 -4.17 -1.49
CA ARG A 153 -23.86 -4.45 -0.09
C ARG A 153 -24.15 -5.93 0.22
N PHE A 154 -23.38 -6.51 1.14
CA PHE A 154 -24.03 -7.28 2.19
C PHE A 154 -24.99 -6.32 2.88
N ALA A 155 -26.27 -6.39 2.54
CA ALA A 155 -27.32 -5.53 3.08
C ALA A 155 -27.16 -5.43 4.60
N GLN A 156 -26.68 -4.28 5.07
CA GLN A 156 -26.97 -3.85 6.43
C GLN A 156 -28.36 -3.27 6.33
N ASP A 157 -29.34 -4.13 6.55
CA ASP A 157 -30.68 -3.73 6.91
C ASP A 157 -30.60 -3.14 8.33
N ASP A 158 -31.21 -1.97 8.50
CA ASP A 158 -31.31 -1.21 9.74
C ASP A 158 -32.13 -1.94 10.82
#